data_AF-A0A0D0BA00-F1
#
_entry.id   AF-A0A0D0BA00-F1
#
_cell.length_a   1.000
_cell.length_b   1.000
_cell.length_c   1.000
_cell.angle_alpha   90.00
_cell.angle_beta   90.00
_cell.angle_gamma   90.00
#
_symmetry.space_group_name_H-M   'P 1'
#
loop_
_entity.id
_entity.type
_entity.pdbx_description
1 polymer ?
#
loop_
_entity_poly.entity_id
_entity_poly.type
_entity_poly.pdbx_seq_one_letter_code
_entity_poly.pdbx_strand_id
1 'polypeptide(L)'
;MNTTFSVRIFDTTANLRFSLVEKTVWHGANINAGTWSSDGSIERLTIASGTSGALRFKSDVTGDTFLVALGIHNNQQWCHAHVGLTPDQTAMEIHPQYHDPAGGPLGGVLMNPAARMKARIQGGNYRKVVVEFVGPTVVNIIIY
;
A
#
# COMPACT_ATOMS: atom_id res chain seq x y z
N MET A 1 -16.08 -14.16 0.45
CA MET A 1 -15.91 -13.83 1.88
C MET A 1 -14.97 -12.65 1.99
N ASN A 2 -15.22 -11.74 2.93
CA ASN A 2 -14.33 -10.60 3.16
C ASN A 2 -13.25 -10.97 4.19
N THR A 3 -12.08 -10.38 4.04
CA THR A 3 -10.92 -10.48 4.93
C THR A 3 -10.57 -9.08 5.41
N THR A 4 -10.28 -8.96 6.71
CA THR A 4 -9.82 -7.70 7.30
C THR A 4 -8.33 -7.78 7.60
N PHE A 5 -7.53 -6.91 6.98
CA PHE A 5 -6.12 -6.71 7.30
C PHE A 5 -5.96 -5.62 8.35
N SER A 6 -5.18 -5.90 9.40
CA SER A 6 -4.68 -4.93 10.36
C SER A 6 -3.29 -4.46 9.93
N VAL A 7 -3.19 -3.21 9.52
CA VAL A 7 -1.99 -2.57 9.01
C VAL A 7 -1.37 -1.70 10.10
N ARG A 8 -0.18 -2.10 10.54
CA ARG A 8 0.62 -1.42 11.56
C ARG A 8 1.70 -0.61 10.87
N ILE A 9 1.81 0.66 11.22
CA ILE A 9 2.80 1.57 10.62
C ILE A 9 3.87 1.86 11.67
N PHE A 10 5.11 1.50 11.34
CA PHE A 10 6.29 1.75 12.16
C PHE A 10 7.19 2.73 11.41
N ASP A 11 7.16 4.01 11.81
CA ASP A 11 8.08 5.01 11.31
C ASP A 11 9.24 5.20 12.29
N THR A 12 10.42 4.74 11.90
CA THR A 12 11.66 4.93 12.68
C THR A 12 12.44 6.17 12.21
N THR A 13 11.95 6.89 11.20
CA THR A 13 12.55 8.11 10.65
C THR A 13 12.00 9.36 11.35
N ALA A 14 12.21 9.46 12.66
CA ALA A 14 11.67 10.56 13.49
C ALA A 14 12.01 11.97 12.97
N ASN A 15 13.10 12.12 12.22
CA ASN A 15 13.53 13.37 11.60
C ASN A 15 12.86 13.70 10.26
N LEU A 16 12.17 12.75 9.62
CA LEU A 16 11.51 12.94 8.31
C LEU A 16 9.99 13.05 8.42
N ARG A 17 9.40 12.48 9.48
CA ARG A 17 7.97 12.58 9.82
C ARG A 17 7.07 12.22 8.63
N PHE A 18 6.93 10.93 8.34
CA PHE A 18 5.98 10.51 7.31
C PHE A 18 4.56 10.49 7.86
N SER A 19 3.67 11.20 7.18
CA SER A 19 2.24 11.25 7.47
C SER A 19 1.44 10.51 6.40
N LEU A 20 0.36 9.86 6.81
CA LEU A 20 -0.59 9.22 5.91
C LEU A 20 -1.52 10.28 5.33
N VAL A 21 -1.47 10.49 4.00
CA VAL A 21 -2.16 11.60 3.33
C VAL A 21 -3.34 11.17 2.48
N GLU A 22 -3.38 9.91 2.01
CA GLU A 22 -4.52 9.38 1.25
C GLU A 22 -4.75 7.89 1.52
N LYS A 23 -6.03 7.49 1.43
CA LYS A 23 -6.48 6.09 1.49
C LYS A 23 -7.41 5.82 0.33
N THR A 24 -7.19 4.74 -0.41
CA THR A 24 -8.08 4.34 -1.50
C THR A 24 -8.41 2.85 -1.40
N VAL A 25 -9.56 2.47 -1.93
CA VAL A 25 -9.96 1.07 -2.12
C VAL A 25 -10.32 0.87 -3.58
N TRP A 26 -9.78 -0.19 -4.18
CA TRP A 26 -10.14 -0.56 -5.53
C TRP A 26 -11.56 -1.12 -5.55
N HIS A 27 -12.40 -0.62 -6.44
CA HIS A 27 -13.80 -1.02 -6.49
C HIS A 27 -14.00 -2.49 -6.90
N GLY A 28 -13.02 -3.09 -7.61
CA GLY A 28 -13.15 -4.44 -8.15
C GLY A 28 -14.21 -4.53 -9.26
N ALA A 29 -14.11 -5.54 -10.12
CA ALA A 29 -15.16 -5.79 -11.11
C ALA A 29 -16.33 -6.53 -10.44
N ASN A 30 -17.43 -5.81 -10.15
CA ASN A 30 -18.70 -6.35 -9.66
C ASN A 30 -18.67 -7.03 -8.27
N ILE A 31 -17.74 -6.64 -7.40
CA ILE A 31 -17.66 -7.11 -6.01
C ILE A 31 -17.94 -5.91 -5.11
N ASN A 32 -18.62 -6.11 -3.97
CA ASN A 32 -18.74 -5.05 -2.96
C ASN A 32 -17.33 -4.57 -2.61
N ALA A 33 -17.05 -3.29 -2.90
CA ALA A 33 -15.78 -2.67 -2.59
C ALA A 33 -15.47 -2.82 -1.09
N GLY A 34 -14.18 -2.78 -0.75
CA GLY A 34 -13.77 -2.79 0.63
C GLY A 34 -13.87 -1.44 1.32
N THR A 35 -13.46 -1.40 2.58
CA THR A 35 -13.39 -0.17 3.37
C THR A 35 -12.09 -0.07 4.15
N TRP A 36 -11.61 1.17 4.30
CA TRP A 36 -10.64 1.52 5.34
C TRP A 36 -11.39 1.98 6.59
N SER A 37 -10.93 1.54 7.74
CA SER A 37 -11.29 2.06 9.06
C SER A 37 -10.02 2.21 9.89
N SER A 38 -10.05 3.01 10.95
CA SER A 38 -8.89 3.23 11.81
C SER A 38 -9.32 3.16 13.27
N ASP A 39 -8.47 2.63 14.14
CA ASP A 39 -8.62 2.70 15.60
C ASP A 39 -7.55 3.59 16.26
N GLY A 40 -6.99 4.52 15.49
CA GLY A 40 -5.99 5.49 15.94
C GLY A 40 -4.58 5.08 15.57
N SER A 41 -4.13 3.88 15.98
CA SER A 41 -2.76 3.41 15.69
C SER A 41 -2.69 2.31 14.63
N ILE A 42 -3.82 1.67 14.29
CA ILE A 42 -3.89 0.61 13.29
C ILE A 42 -4.91 0.98 12.22
N GLU A 43 -4.47 0.85 10.97
CA GLU A 43 -5.35 0.98 9.81
C GLU A 43 -5.94 -0.39 9.45
N ARG A 44 -7.24 -0.45 9.21
CA ARG A 44 -7.97 -1.69 8.91
C ARG A 44 -8.56 -1.66 7.52
N LEU A 45 -8.09 -2.56 6.66
CA LEU A 45 -8.64 -2.77 5.32
C LEU A 45 -9.51 -4.02 5.29
N THR A 46 -10.81 -3.86 5.07
CA THR A 46 -11.73 -5.00 4.88
C THR A 46 -12.08 -5.14 3.42
N ILE A 47 -11.66 -6.24 2.77
CA ILE A 47 -11.81 -6.45 1.32
C ILE A 47 -12.13 -7.91 0.96
N ALA A 48 -12.61 -8.17 -0.25
CA ALA A 48 -12.74 -9.52 -0.82
C ALA A 48 -11.53 -9.88 -1.72
N SER A 49 -11.49 -11.10 -2.26
CA SER A 49 -10.55 -11.43 -3.35
C SER A 49 -10.89 -10.64 -4.62
N GLY A 50 -9.87 -10.18 -5.35
CA GLY A 50 -10.03 -9.35 -6.56
C GLY A 50 -10.05 -7.84 -6.31
N THR A 51 -9.71 -7.39 -5.10
CA THR A 51 -9.61 -5.98 -4.73
C THR A 51 -8.37 -5.73 -3.86
N SER A 52 -8.09 -4.46 -3.60
CA SER A 52 -6.97 -3.97 -2.80
C SER A 52 -7.28 -2.62 -2.18
N GLY A 53 -6.47 -2.25 -1.20
CA GLY A 53 -6.41 -0.91 -0.66
C GLY A 53 -5.02 -0.33 -0.84
N ALA A 54 -4.94 0.99 -0.93
CA ALA A 54 -3.67 1.70 -0.95
C ALA A 54 -3.63 2.84 0.08
N LEU A 55 -2.45 3.03 0.66
CA LEU A 55 -2.10 4.10 1.59
C LEU A 55 -0.96 4.92 0.99
N ARG A 56 -1.15 6.24 0.84
CA ARG A 56 -0.09 7.14 0.37
C ARG A 56 0.49 7.94 1.52
N PHE A 57 1.81 7.97 1.60
CA PHE A 57 2.56 8.66 2.63
C PHE A 57 3.33 9.84 2.04
N LYS A 58 3.50 10.88 2.85
CA LYS A 58 4.30 12.05 2.51
C LYS A 58 5.18 12.43 3.70
N SER A 59 6.45 12.72 3.44
CA SER A 59 7.33 13.32 4.45
C SER A 59 6.97 14.79 4.61
N ASP A 60 6.68 15.20 5.84
CA ASP A 60 6.38 16.61 6.16
C ASP A 60 7.64 17.50 6.02
N VAL A 61 8.82 16.89 6.05
CA VAL A 61 10.13 17.59 6.00
C VAL A 61 10.69 17.69 4.59
N THR A 62 10.66 16.59 3.84
CA THR A 62 11.30 16.50 2.51
C THR A 62 10.32 16.59 1.36
N GLY A 63 9.04 16.32 1.61
CA GLY A 63 8.03 16.18 0.57
C GLY A 63 8.09 14.85 -0.18
N ASP A 64 9.04 13.96 0.14
CA ASP A 64 9.12 12.62 -0.44
C ASP A 64 7.79 11.89 -0.28
N THR A 65 7.33 11.24 -1.35
CA THR A 65 6.08 10.47 -1.33
C THR A 65 6.28 9.04 -1.81
N PHE A 66 5.49 8.15 -1.25
CA PHE A 66 5.38 6.76 -1.68
C PHE A 66 3.97 6.23 -1.40
N LEU A 67 3.62 5.14 -2.06
CA LEU A 67 2.34 4.46 -1.92
C LEU A 67 2.57 3.00 -1.55
N VAL A 68 1.84 2.51 -0.57
CA VAL A 68 1.77 1.09 -0.24
C VAL A 68 0.41 0.55 -0.68
N ALA A 69 0.41 -0.50 -1.49
CA ALA A 69 -0.78 -1.24 -1.88
C ALA A 69 -0.74 -2.64 -1.26
N LEU A 70 -1.90 -3.14 -0.84
CA LEU A 70 -2.08 -4.52 -0.41
C LEU A 70 -3.46 -5.03 -0.79
N GLY A 71 -3.56 -6.31 -1.10
CA GLY A 71 -4.81 -6.88 -1.56
C GLY A 71 -4.83 -8.40 -1.57
N ILE A 72 -5.87 -8.93 -2.19
CA ILE A 72 -6.04 -10.36 -2.43
C ILE A 72 -6.30 -10.54 -3.92
N HIS A 73 -5.52 -11.40 -4.57
CA HIS A 73 -5.68 -11.78 -5.98
C HIS A 73 -5.66 -13.30 -6.08
N ASN A 74 -6.67 -13.91 -6.72
CA ASN A 74 -6.83 -15.37 -6.80
C ASN A 74 -6.67 -16.09 -5.44
N ASN A 75 -7.29 -15.54 -4.39
CA ASN A 75 -7.19 -16.01 -3.00
C ASN A 75 -5.78 -15.98 -2.39
N GLN A 76 -4.81 -15.31 -3.03
CA GLN A 76 -3.47 -15.10 -2.52
C GLN A 76 -3.27 -13.64 -2.12
N GLN A 77 -2.61 -13.43 -0.98
CA GLN A 77 -2.29 -12.11 -0.47
C GLN A 77 -1.11 -11.52 -1.23
N TRP A 78 -1.14 -10.21 -1.42
CA TRP A 78 -0.04 -9.48 -2.05
C TRP A 78 0.13 -8.11 -1.42
N CYS A 79 1.36 -7.62 -1.44
CA CYS A 79 1.68 -6.23 -1.12
C CYS A 79 2.74 -5.67 -2.06
N HIS A 80 2.74 -4.35 -2.20
CA HIS A 80 3.72 -3.61 -2.99
C HIS A 80 3.92 -2.21 -2.42
N ALA A 81 5.12 -1.67 -2.54
CA ALA A 81 5.40 -0.26 -2.28
C ALA A 81 5.94 0.40 -3.55
N HIS A 82 5.22 1.41 -4.03
CA HIS A 82 5.63 2.25 -5.14
C HIS A 82 6.26 3.53 -4.59
N VAL A 83 7.50 3.78 -4.96
CA VAL A 83 8.36 4.86 -4.43
C VAL A 83 8.76 5.82 -5.55
N GLY A 84 9.25 7.00 -5.20
CA GLY A 84 9.67 8.00 -6.20
C GLY A 84 8.50 8.69 -6.89
N LEU A 85 7.37 8.81 -6.18
CA LEU A 85 6.20 9.53 -6.65
C LEU A 85 6.48 11.03 -6.67
N THR A 86 6.03 11.70 -7.72
CA THR A 86 5.94 13.16 -7.74
C THR A 86 4.76 13.62 -6.87
N PRO A 87 4.75 14.88 -6.37
CA PRO A 87 3.70 15.35 -5.47
C PRO A 87 2.26 15.27 -6.02
N ASP A 88 2.12 15.32 -7.34
CA ASP A 88 0.87 15.25 -8.11
C ASP A 88 0.39 13.83 -8.38
N GLN A 89 1.26 12.82 -8.27
CA GLN A 89 0.89 11.42 -8.42
C GLN A 89 0.15 10.91 -7.17
N THR A 90 -1.16 11.09 -7.17
CA THR A 90 -2.05 10.68 -6.08
C THR A 90 -2.27 9.17 -6.05
N ALA A 91 -2.78 8.66 -4.93
CA ALA A 91 -3.23 7.28 -4.83
C ALA A 91 -4.35 6.95 -5.82
N MET A 92 -5.20 7.93 -6.16
CA MET A 92 -6.30 7.74 -7.11
C MET A 92 -5.79 7.53 -8.54
N GLU A 93 -4.63 8.09 -8.89
CA GLU A 93 -3.99 7.88 -10.19
C GLU A 93 -3.19 6.57 -10.24
N ILE A 94 -2.44 6.28 -9.17
CA ILE A 94 -1.49 5.15 -9.15
C ILE A 94 -2.18 3.81 -8.84
N HIS A 95 -3.15 3.78 -7.91
CA HIS A 95 -3.77 2.53 -7.47
C HIS A 95 -4.52 1.77 -8.59
N PRO A 96 -5.22 2.41 -9.54
CA PRO A 96 -5.81 1.70 -10.68
C PRO A 96 -4.79 0.96 -11.56
N GLN A 97 -3.52 1.39 -11.59
CA GLN A 97 -2.50 0.79 -12.46
C GLN A 97 -2.14 -0.67 -12.10
N TYR A 98 -2.49 -1.12 -10.89
CA TYR A 98 -2.37 -2.53 -10.50
C TYR A 98 -3.46 -3.40 -11.13
N HIS A 99 -4.59 -2.81 -11.52
CA HIS A 99 -5.80 -3.50 -11.98
C HIS A 99 -6.12 -3.24 -13.44
N ASP A 100 -5.25 -2.54 -14.16
CA ASP A 100 -5.44 -2.25 -15.58
C ASP A 100 -5.41 -3.57 -16.39
N PRO A 101 -6.54 -3.98 -17.00
CA PRO A 101 -6.63 -5.22 -17.76
C PRO A 101 -5.78 -5.20 -19.04
N ALA A 102 -5.35 -4.02 -19.51
CA ALA A 102 -4.43 -3.88 -20.63
C ALA A 102 -2.95 -4.09 -20.23
N GLY A 103 -2.67 -4.35 -18.95
CA GLY A 103 -1.31 -4.54 -18.45
C GLY A 103 -0.63 -3.22 -18.11
N GLY A 104 -1.26 -2.42 -17.26
CA GLY A 104 -0.68 -1.17 -16.74
C GLY A 104 0.68 -1.40 -16.07
N PRO A 105 1.47 -0.34 -15.82
CA PRO A 105 2.86 -0.45 -15.37
C PRO A 105 3.07 -1.29 -14.10
N LEU A 106 2.02 -1.45 -13.28
CA LEU A 106 2.05 -2.18 -12.01
C LEU A 106 1.24 -3.49 -12.04
N GLY A 107 0.58 -3.84 -13.15
CA GLY A 107 -0.21 -5.08 -13.26
C GLY A 107 0.61 -6.36 -13.08
N GLY A 108 1.90 -6.32 -13.43
CA GLY A 108 2.84 -7.43 -13.22
C GLY A 108 3.00 -7.83 -11.75
N VAL A 109 2.71 -6.94 -10.80
CA VAL A 109 2.73 -7.26 -9.36
C VAL A 109 1.69 -8.32 -9.00
N LEU A 110 0.50 -8.27 -9.62
CA LEU A 110 -0.56 -9.25 -9.38
C LEU A 110 -0.22 -10.64 -9.96
N MET A 111 0.67 -10.69 -10.95
CA MET A 111 1.13 -11.94 -11.58
C MET A 111 2.19 -12.67 -10.75
N ASN A 112 2.94 -11.95 -9.92
CA ASN A 112 3.92 -12.52 -9.00
C ASN A 112 3.73 -11.94 -7.59
N PRO A 113 2.66 -12.34 -6.88
CA PRO A 113 2.30 -11.77 -5.60
C PRO A 113 3.36 -12.09 -4.55
N ALA A 114 3.86 -11.05 -3.88
CA ALA A 114 4.78 -11.20 -2.77
C ALA A 114 4.07 -10.90 -1.43
N ALA A 115 4.31 -11.76 -0.43
CA ALA A 115 3.90 -11.49 0.95
C ALA A 115 4.83 -10.48 1.66
N ARG A 116 5.95 -10.12 1.03
CA ARG A 116 6.94 -9.19 1.55
C ARG A 116 7.64 -8.46 0.42
N MET A 117 7.82 -7.16 0.57
CA MET A 117 8.54 -6.34 -0.40
C MET A 117 9.39 -5.27 0.30
N LYS A 118 10.42 -4.81 -0.40
CA LYS A 118 11.29 -3.73 0.06
C LYS A 118 11.57 -2.78 -1.09
N ALA A 119 11.35 -1.49 -0.86
CA ALA A 119 11.63 -0.43 -1.83
C ALA A 119 12.48 0.68 -1.19
N ARG A 120 13.24 1.41 -2.01
CA ARG A 120 14.10 2.51 -1.57
C ARG A 120 13.43 3.84 -1.88
N ILE A 121 13.26 4.70 -0.89
CA ILE A 121 12.70 6.05 -1.10
C ILE A 121 13.79 6.91 -1.75
N GLN A 122 13.41 7.67 -2.79
CA GLN A 122 14.32 8.50 -3.57
C GLN A 122 14.95 9.61 -2.70
N GLY A 123 16.12 10.13 -3.10
CA GLY A 123 16.76 11.28 -2.41
C GLY A 123 17.51 10.97 -1.11
N GLY A 124 17.38 9.76 -0.55
CA GLY A 124 18.10 9.35 0.66
C GLY A 124 19.14 8.26 0.40
N ASN A 125 20.38 8.48 0.86
CA ASN A 125 21.19 7.34 1.26
C ASN A 125 20.46 6.66 2.44
N TYR A 126 20.13 5.37 2.27
CA TYR A 126 19.57 4.46 3.28
C TYR A 126 18.05 4.43 3.55
N ARG A 127 17.22 5.35 3.02
CA ARG A 127 15.75 5.34 3.24
C ARG A 127 15.04 4.18 2.54
N LYS A 128 14.29 3.36 3.28
CA LYS A 128 13.61 2.17 2.80
C LYS A 128 12.21 2.06 3.39
N VAL A 129 11.31 1.53 2.59
CA VAL A 129 10.01 1.03 3.05
C VAL A 129 10.02 -0.49 2.91
N VAL A 130 9.58 -1.17 3.96
CA VAL A 130 9.30 -2.62 3.95
C VAL A 130 7.82 -2.81 4.22
N VAL A 131 7.18 -3.63 3.40
CA VAL A 131 5.80 -4.06 3.60
C VAL A 131 5.82 -5.57 3.72
N GLU A 132 5.26 -6.11 4.80
CA GLU A 132 5.27 -7.55 5.03
C GLU A 132 4.03 -8.04 5.76
N PHE A 133 3.51 -9.18 5.32
CA PHE A 133 2.54 -9.95 6.07
C PHE A 133 3.27 -10.73 7.17
N VAL A 134 2.94 -10.45 8.43
CA VAL A 134 3.49 -11.17 9.61
C VAL A 134 2.51 -12.20 10.18
N GLY A 135 1.41 -12.43 9.45
CA GLY A 135 0.37 -13.39 9.76
C GLY A 135 -0.71 -13.33 8.67
N PRO A 136 -1.78 -14.13 8.78
CA PRO A 136 -2.83 -14.20 7.76
C PRO A 136 -3.61 -12.89 7.60
N THR A 137 -3.58 -12.01 8.60
CA THR A 137 -4.36 -10.76 8.57
C THR A 137 -3.58 -9.56 9.12
N VAL A 138 -2.28 -9.68 9.36
CA VAL A 138 -1.47 -8.62 9.96
C VAL A 138 -0.39 -8.19 8.97
N VAL A 139 -0.34 -6.89 8.68
CA VAL A 139 0.64 -6.29 7.77
C VAL A 139 1.42 -5.23 8.52
N ASN A 140 2.74 -5.28 8.43
CA ASN A 140 3.62 -4.23 8.90
C ASN A 140 4.08 -3.39 7.73
N ILE A 141 3.98 -2.06 7.86
CA ILE A 141 4.67 -1.08 7.04
C ILE A 141 5.77 -0.49 7.91
N ILE A 142 7.03 -0.69 7.53
CA ILE A 142 8.19 -0.24 8.29
C ILE A 142 8.97 0.77 7.44
N ILE A 143 9.15 1.97 7.98
CA ILE A 143 9.85 3.10 7.34
C ILE A 143 11.13 3.35 8.15
N TYR A 144 12.29 3.31 7.49
CA TYR A 144 13.61 3.52 8.11
C TYR A 144 14.63 4.11 7.13
#